data_AF-F2L6W2-F1
#
_entry.id   AF-F2L6W2-F1
#
_cell.length_a   1.000
_cell.length_b   1.000
_cell.length_c   1.000
_cell.angle_alpha   90.00
_cell.angle_beta   90.00
_cell.angle_gamma   90.00
#
_symmetry.space_group_name_H-M   'P 1'
#
loop_
_entity.id
_entity.type
_entity.pdbx_description
1 polymer ?
#
loop_
_entity_poly.entity_id
_entity_poly.type
_entity_poly.pdbx_seq_one_letter_code
_entity_poly.pdbx_strand_id
1 'polypeptide(L)'
;MGVSALAAAAVIAAATLTGPLFTGPTATTAPVLLAASTSTNAAAGGCGWRQTATDLYAALAHAGDAAAARLRDSLAAAGVGTPTFTTTCGTGTGTGTGSTGGDTAGSTGGSARGAGAGTSCVVGGRPYFGKADWLWNPIPTGARLDPQSSAMAGELASGDHSLNTGEFGVALVNPDQISASTPRSTVPLSENWGGNPLAGVKVPVPANLKIPPGSDGHVAIADPTTDTVVNLWVTKKTGSGLAANWGAATPLDGDGREHNGSSTGAGIARYAAVVRASEIAAGTIPHALFFSTNMVKPGEVRYPATKTDGSNMDGAGSPIPEGARVQLDPSIDVDTIPGISSGEKAIAKALQTYGAYVGDNGGARMAFIAEYAPDSNAYSQAGLSGDFVALDHIPWAKLRVLSDWSGGTQTTPTGTDTTDPSTSSDAGSGSGAGGVEPSAATCGNGQR
;
A
#
# COMPACT_ATOMS: atom_id res chain seq x y z
N MET A 1 -37.93 -16.91 -32.86
CA MET A 1 -38.65 -17.57 -31.77
C MET A 1 -37.76 -17.47 -30.53
N GLY A 2 -37.99 -16.75 -29.45
CA GLY A 2 -39.05 -15.84 -29.00
C GLY A 2 -38.66 -15.43 -27.56
N VAL A 3 -38.69 -14.11 -27.28
CA VAL A 3 -39.10 -13.40 -26.04
C VAL A 3 -38.64 -13.98 -24.68
N SER A 4 -38.00 -13.24 -23.76
CA SER A 4 -38.60 -12.06 -23.13
C SER A 4 -37.62 -11.17 -22.35
N ALA A 5 -37.81 -9.86 -22.51
CA ALA A 5 -37.46 -8.82 -21.56
C ALA A 5 -38.62 -8.59 -20.58
N LEU A 6 -38.34 -8.12 -19.36
CA LEU A 6 -39.30 -7.36 -18.56
C LEU A 6 -38.59 -6.51 -17.48
N ALA A 7 -39.00 -5.24 -17.45
CA ALA A 7 -38.62 -4.19 -16.52
C ALA A 7 -39.80 -3.88 -15.57
N ALA A 8 -39.51 -3.27 -14.40
CA ALA A 8 -40.35 -2.30 -13.64
C ALA A 8 -39.76 -2.18 -12.21
N ALA A 9 -39.29 -1.02 -11.72
CA ALA A 9 -39.97 0.24 -11.35
C ALA A 9 -40.48 0.29 -9.89
N ALA A 10 -40.25 1.46 -9.27
CA ALA A 10 -40.23 1.79 -7.84
C ALA A 10 -41.58 1.89 -7.09
N VAL A 11 -41.52 1.90 -5.75
CA VAL A 11 -42.55 2.48 -4.86
C VAL A 11 -41.89 3.22 -3.69
N ILE A 12 -42.23 4.51 -3.58
CA ILE A 12 -42.02 5.40 -2.42
C ILE A 12 -43.22 5.26 -1.47
N ALA A 13 -42.99 5.23 -0.16
CA ALA A 13 -44.02 5.57 0.83
C ALA A 13 -43.40 6.34 2.01
N ALA A 14 -43.83 7.58 2.17
CA ALA A 14 -43.59 8.42 3.33
C ALA A 14 -44.68 8.17 4.39
N ALA A 15 -44.33 8.26 5.67
CA ALA A 15 -45.29 8.41 6.75
C ALA A 15 -44.73 9.36 7.84
N THR A 16 -45.31 10.55 7.92
CA THR A 16 -45.26 11.44 9.08
C THR A 16 -46.51 11.20 9.92
N LEU A 17 -46.39 11.14 11.26
CA LEU A 17 -47.42 11.54 12.23
C LEU A 17 -46.87 11.48 13.67
N THR A 18 -46.72 12.68 14.26
CA THR A 18 -47.10 13.14 15.62
C THR A 18 -46.89 12.25 16.86
N GLY A 19 -46.22 12.82 17.88
CA GLY A 19 -45.96 12.25 19.22
C GLY A 19 -47.20 12.07 20.14
N PRO A 20 -47.04 11.85 21.47
CA PRO A 20 -46.45 12.87 22.36
C PRO A 20 -45.56 12.38 23.53
N LEU A 21 -44.76 13.33 24.04
CA LEU A 21 -44.34 13.62 25.43
C LEU A 21 -44.11 12.45 26.41
N PHE A 22 -42.87 12.30 26.92
CA PHE A 22 -42.59 12.19 28.36
C PHE A 22 -41.14 12.63 28.70
N THR A 23 -41.07 13.70 29.48
CA THR A 23 -40.07 14.21 30.44
C THR A 23 -38.71 13.51 30.63
N GLY A 24 -37.63 14.30 30.60
CA GLY A 24 -36.28 13.91 31.05
C GLY A 24 -36.09 13.88 32.58
N PRO A 25 -34.84 13.69 33.03
CA PRO A 25 -34.17 14.80 33.72
C PRO A 25 -32.75 15.11 33.20
N THR A 26 -32.33 16.31 33.59
CA THR A 26 -31.18 17.15 33.21
C THR A 26 -29.84 16.81 33.87
N ALA A 27 -28.76 17.13 33.13
CA ALA A 27 -27.44 17.68 33.50
C ALA A 27 -26.62 16.97 34.60
N THR A 28 -25.33 16.73 34.46
CA THR A 28 -24.21 17.71 34.51
C THR A 28 -22.94 16.83 34.36
N THR A 29 -21.96 17.09 33.50
CA THR A 29 -20.75 17.89 33.78
C THR A 29 -19.90 18.00 32.51
N ALA A 30 -19.55 19.21 32.10
CA ALA A 30 -18.51 19.48 31.11
C ALA A 30 -17.12 19.43 31.77
N PRO A 31 -16.07 18.91 31.11
CA PRO A 31 -14.72 19.16 31.55
C PRO A 31 -14.21 20.51 30.99
N VAL A 32 -13.59 21.24 31.91
CA VAL A 32 -12.95 22.54 31.79
C VAL A 32 -11.82 22.51 30.76
N LEU A 33 -11.79 23.49 29.85
CA LEU A 33 -10.60 23.80 29.05
C LEU A 33 -9.48 24.30 29.99
N LEU A 34 -8.41 23.51 30.14
CA LEU A 34 -7.14 24.06 30.62
C LEU A 34 -6.45 24.79 29.45
N ALA A 35 -6.38 26.11 29.55
CA ALA A 35 -5.50 26.92 28.72
C ALA A 35 -4.04 26.64 29.12
N ALA A 36 -3.28 25.98 28.25
CA ALA A 36 -1.83 25.91 28.37
C ALA A 36 -1.20 27.11 27.67
N SER A 37 -0.44 27.89 28.45
CA SER A 37 0.26 29.10 28.04
C SER A 37 1.29 28.79 26.95
N THR A 38 1.24 29.52 25.83
CA THR A 38 2.24 29.47 24.77
C THR A 38 3.54 30.12 25.24
N SER A 39 4.54 29.31 25.61
CA SER A 39 5.94 29.74 25.62
C SER A 39 6.60 29.33 24.31
N THR A 40 6.76 30.29 23.41
CA THR A 40 7.53 30.14 22.17
C THR A 40 9.02 30.05 22.51
N ASN A 41 9.56 28.84 22.62
CA ASN A 41 10.99 28.61 22.51
C ASN A 41 11.26 27.98 21.14
N ALA A 42 11.91 28.75 20.27
CA ALA A 42 12.41 28.26 18.99
C ALA A 42 13.41 27.12 19.23
N ALA A 43 12.99 25.89 18.91
CA ALA A 43 13.85 24.72 18.98
C ALA A 43 14.32 24.33 17.57
N ALA A 44 15.63 24.17 17.44
CA ALA A 44 16.34 23.77 16.22
C ALA A 44 15.79 22.46 15.62
N GLY A 45 15.99 22.30 14.31
CA GLY A 45 15.36 21.26 13.48
C GLY A 45 15.43 19.84 14.05
N GLY A 46 14.31 19.12 13.91
CA GLY A 46 14.24 17.65 13.99
C GLY A 46 13.78 17.03 15.31
N CYS A 47 13.81 17.74 16.45
CA CYS A 47 13.58 17.12 17.76
C CYS A 47 12.53 17.79 18.68
N GLY A 48 11.77 18.78 18.20
CA GLY A 48 10.81 19.53 19.04
C GLY A 48 9.78 18.67 19.78
N TRP A 49 9.34 17.56 19.15
CA TRP A 49 8.34 16.66 19.73
C TRP A 49 8.85 15.90 20.97
N ARG A 50 10.16 15.62 21.09
CA ARG A 50 10.75 14.94 22.27
C ARG A 50 10.78 15.87 23.48
N GLN A 51 11.03 17.16 23.25
CA GLN A 51 10.93 18.17 24.30
C GLN A 51 9.48 18.31 24.76
N THR A 52 8.53 18.43 23.82
CA THR A 52 7.09 18.46 24.14
C THR A 52 6.63 17.22 24.92
N ALA A 53 7.11 16.03 24.55
CA ALA A 53 6.80 14.79 25.27
C ALA A 53 7.38 14.80 26.70
N THR A 54 8.58 15.34 26.89
CA THR A 54 9.22 15.46 28.21
C THR A 54 8.48 16.46 29.11
N ASP A 55 8.06 17.60 28.55
CA ASP A 55 7.30 18.63 29.25
C ASP A 55 5.91 18.11 29.66
N LEU A 56 5.23 17.41 28.73
CA LEU A 56 3.95 16.76 29.01
C LEU A 56 4.11 15.66 30.07
N TYR A 57 5.14 14.82 29.97
CA TYR A 57 5.43 13.80 30.97
C TYR A 57 5.57 14.44 32.35
N ALA A 58 6.37 15.49 32.51
CA ALA A 58 6.54 16.21 33.77
C ALA A 58 5.23 16.80 34.30
N ALA A 59 4.42 17.44 33.43
CA ALA A 59 3.14 18.01 33.83
C ALA A 59 2.17 16.94 34.38
N LEU A 60 2.17 15.74 33.80
CA LEU A 60 1.28 14.65 34.21
C LEU A 60 1.61 14.07 35.60
N ALA A 61 2.79 14.32 36.17
CA ALA A 61 3.10 13.91 37.56
C ALA A 61 2.19 14.59 38.59
N HIS A 62 1.64 15.76 38.24
CA HIS A 62 0.90 16.62 39.17
C HIS A 62 -0.61 16.62 38.92
N ALA A 63 -1.10 15.90 37.90
CA ALA A 63 -2.51 15.91 37.51
C ALA A 63 -3.42 15.04 38.41
N GLY A 64 -2.86 14.04 39.10
CA GLY A 64 -3.56 13.29 40.17
C GLY A 64 -4.70 12.37 39.75
N ASP A 65 -5.07 12.29 38.46
CA ASP A 65 -6.13 11.42 37.95
C ASP A 65 -5.60 10.17 37.22
N ALA A 66 -6.46 9.15 37.12
CA ALA A 66 -6.10 7.84 36.56
C ALA A 66 -5.82 7.86 35.04
N ALA A 67 -6.37 8.84 34.30
CA ALA A 67 -6.08 9.00 32.89
C ALA A 67 -4.70 9.62 32.68
N ALA A 68 -4.34 10.61 33.50
CA ALA A 68 -3.01 11.19 33.53
C ALA A 68 -1.93 10.17 33.92
N ALA A 69 -2.21 9.29 34.89
CA ALA A 69 -1.32 8.19 35.26
C ALA A 69 -1.06 7.23 34.09
N ARG A 70 -2.12 6.78 33.40
CA ARG A 70 -2.00 5.88 32.23
C ARG A 70 -1.23 6.52 31.07
N LEU A 71 -1.46 7.81 30.82
CA LEU A 71 -0.74 8.54 29.77
C LEU A 71 0.74 8.73 30.15
N ARG A 72 1.02 9.05 31.42
CA ARG A 72 2.39 9.15 31.94
C ARG A 72 3.12 7.81 31.85
N ASP A 73 2.47 6.70 32.20
CA ASP A 73 3.05 5.35 32.07
C ASP A 73 3.35 5.00 30.61
N SER A 74 2.46 5.40 29.69
CA SER A 74 2.66 5.20 28.25
C SER A 74 3.85 6.00 27.72
N LEU A 75 4.02 7.23 28.18
CA LEU A 75 5.19 8.08 27.86
C LEU A 75 6.49 7.49 28.45
N ALA A 76 6.47 7.00 29.70
CA ALA A 76 7.61 6.31 30.30
C ALA A 76 8.01 5.04 29.53
N ALA A 77 7.02 4.25 29.09
CA ALA A 77 7.26 3.06 28.26
C ALA A 77 7.88 3.39 26.90
N ALA A 78 7.58 4.58 26.35
CA ALA A 78 8.23 5.13 25.16
C ALA A 78 9.64 5.72 25.44
N GLY A 79 10.12 5.61 26.68
CA GLY A 79 11.41 6.09 27.13
C GLY A 79 11.42 7.52 27.65
N VAL A 80 10.30 8.25 27.68
CA VAL A 80 10.25 9.63 28.16
C VAL A 80 10.60 9.68 29.65
N GLY A 81 11.51 10.58 30.04
CA GLY A 81 12.00 10.69 31.42
C GLY A 81 13.29 9.89 31.69
N THR A 82 13.80 9.12 30.72
CA THR A 82 15.15 8.57 30.79
C THR A 82 16.17 9.60 30.28
N PRO A 83 17.43 9.59 30.77
CA PRO A 83 18.48 10.47 30.27
C PRO A 83 18.71 10.31 28.75
N THR A 84 18.53 9.10 28.22
CA THR A 84 18.76 8.78 26.80
C THR A 84 17.67 9.30 25.87
N PHE A 85 16.48 9.64 26.38
CA PHE A 85 15.33 10.06 25.58
C PHE A 85 15.58 11.33 24.75
N THR A 86 16.36 12.27 25.30
CA THR A 86 16.77 13.52 24.65
C THR A 86 18.22 13.49 24.16
N THR A 87 19.02 12.50 24.57
CA THR A 87 20.46 12.42 24.25
C THR A 87 20.73 12.16 22.76
N THR A 88 19.82 11.47 22.04
CA THR A 88 19.95 11.27 20.58
C THR A 88 19.70 12.53 19.75
N CYS A 89 19.35 13.65 20.38
CA CYS A 89 19.23 14.96 19.74
C CYS A 89 20.47 15.86 19.96
N GLY A 90 21.57 15.32 20.51
CA GLY A 90 22.82 16.03 20.69
C GLY A 90 23.43 16.47 19.35
N THR A 91 23.52 17.79 19.17
CA THR A 91 24.17 18.43 18.02
C THR A 91 25.60 17.96 17.86
N GLY A 92 25.96 17.51 16.66
CA GLY A 92 27.35 17.21 16.32
C GLY A 92 28.25 18.42 16.59
N THR A 93 29.19 18.25 17.51
CA THR A 93 30.52 18.88 17.55
C THR A 93 31.36 18.03 18.50
N GLY A 94 32.45 17.44 18.00
CA GLY A 94 33.30 16.54 18.78
C GLY A 94 34.20 17.29 19.77
N THR A 95 34.52 16.64 20.88
CA THR A 95 35.87 16.43 21.45
C THR A 95 35.73 15.61 22.74
N GLY A 96 36.61 14.64 22.93
CA GLY A 96 36.45 13.59 23.93
C GLY A 96 36.92 13.94 25.35
N THR A 97 36.55 13.10 26.31
CA THR A 97 37.40 12.40 27.31
C THR A 97 36.48 11.61 28.25
N GLY A 98 37.01 10.55 28.84
CA GLY A 98 36.24 9.47 29.45
C GLY A 98 35.63 9.77 30.82
N SER A 99 34.79 8.87 31.32
CA SER A 99 34.98 8.15 32.58
C SER A 99 33.79 7.23 32.91
N THR A 100 34.09 5.94 33.10
CA THR A 100 33.61 5.01 34.14
C THR A 100 32.13 4.97 34.60
N GLY A 101 31.56 3.76 34.48
CA GLY A 101 31.15 2.97 35.65
C GLY A 101 29.66 2.76 35.89
N GLY A 102 29.29 1.51 36.17
CA GLY A 102 28.14 1.20 37.04
C GLY A 102 27.15 0.18 36.49
N ASP A 103 27.37 -1.08 36.85
CA ASP A 103 26.44 -2.22 36.75
C ASP A 103 25.07 -1.94 37.40
N THR A 104 24.01 -2.66 37.01
CA THR A 104 23.34 -3.67 37.85
C THR A 104 22.23 -4.40 37.06
N ALA A 105 22.17 -5.70 37.30
CA ALA A 105 21.31 -6.70 36.70
C ALA A 105 19.86 -6.73 37.21
N GLY A 106 19.00 -7.38 36.41
CA GLY A 106 18.02 -8.36 36.90
C GLY A 106 16.57 -7.88 37.03
N SER A 107 15.67 -8.47 36.23
CA SER A 107 14.71 -9.46 36.74
C SER A 107 13.67 -9.84 35.68
N THR A 108 13.40 -11.13 35.68
CA THR A 108 12.50 -11.97 34.90
C THR A 108 11.00 -11.79 35.17
N GLY A 109 10.18 -12.22 34.20
CA GLY A 109 8.75 -12.54 34.33
C GLY A 109 7.90 -11.67 33.40
N GLY A 110 7.00 -12.14 32.53
CA GLY A 110 6.34 -13.43 32.39
C GLY A 110 4.97 -13.15 31.76
N SER A 111 4.84 -13.46 30.47
CA SER A 111 3.63 -13.73 29.67
C SER A 111 2.27 -13.13 30.08
N ALA A 112 1.69 -12.29 29.22
CA ALA A 112 0.27 -12.34 28.86
C ALA A 112 -0.06 -11.51 27.60
N ARG A 113 -0.43 -12.23 26.52
CA ARG A 113 -1.37 -11.91 25.43
C ARG A 113 -1.74 -10.43 25.21
N GLY A 114 -1.21 -9.83 24.14
CA GLY A 114 -1.66 -8.56 23.59
C GLY A 114 -2.24 -8.74 22.19
N ALA A 115 -3.50 -8.34 22.01
CA ALA A 115 -4.15 -8.18 20.72
C ALA A 115 -3.44 -7.08 19.91
N GLY A 116 -3.18 -7.34 18.64
CA GLY A 116 -2.43 -6.47 17.75
C GLY A 116 -3.11 -5.12 17.54
N ALA A 117 -2.46 -4.07 18.03
CA ALA A 117 -2.64 -2.72 17.50
C ALA A 117 -1.74 -2.60 16.28
N GLY A 118 -2.36 -2.44 15.11
CA GLY A 118 -1.66 -2.32 13.83
C GLY A 118 -0.65 -1.16 13.86
N THR A 119 0.56 -1.46 13.40
CA THR A 119 1.63 -0.49 13.22
C THR A 119 1.18 0.62 12.28
N SER A 120 1.09 1.85 12.79
CA SER A 120 0.90 3.05 11.97
C SER A 120 2.00 3.13 10.92
N CYS A 121 1.64 3.23 9.63
CA CYS A 121 2.60 3.50 8.57
C CYS A 121 3.28 4.86 8.85
N VAL A 122 4.56 4.83 9.23
CA VAL A 122 5.37 6.04 9.37
C VAL A 122 5.62 6.58 7.98
N VAL A 123 5.39 7.88 7.76
CA VAL A 123 5.77 8.56 6.51
C VAL A 123 7.27 8.34 6.27
N GLY A 124 7.61 7.67 5.16
CA GLY A 124 8.99 7.28 4.82
C GLY A 124 9.35 5.82 5.14
N GLY A 125 8.48 5.06 5.81
CA GLY A 125 8.62 3.61 5.96
C GLY A 125 8.29 2.88 4.67
N ARG A 126 9.18 1.98 4.22
CA ARG A 126 8.93 1.05 3.11
C ARG A 126 8.75 -0.36 3.68
N PRO A 127 7.55 -0.72 4.19
CA PRO A 127 7.32 -1.96 4.93
C PRO A 127 7.47 -3.23 4.07
N TYR A 128 7.45 -3.07 2.76
CA TYR A 128 7.65 -4.12 1.76
C TYR A 128 8.21 -3.48 0.49
N PHE A 129 8.84 -4.29 -0.34
CA PHE A 129 9.49 -3.87 -1.59
C PHE A 129 10.33 -2.61 -1.39
N GLY A 130 11.29 -2.69 -0.46
CA GLY A 130 12.13 -1.55 -0.06
C GLY A 130 12.90 -0.92 -1.22
N LYS A 131 13.15 -1.66 -2.31
CA LYS A 131 13.84 -1.21 -3.53
C LYS A 131 12.89 -0.64 -4.60
N ALA A 132 11.58 -0.63 -4.35
CA ALA A 132 10.56 -0.12 -5.28
C ALA A 132 10.45 1.41 -5.22
N ASP A 133 11.43 2.13 -5.75
CA ASP A 133 11.38 3.60 -5.82
C ASP A 133 10.14 4.10 -6.58
N TRP A 134 9.70 3.39 -7.61
CA TRP A 134 8.47 3.69 -8.35
C TRP A 134 7.22 3.69 -7.46
N LEU A 135 7.19 2.86 -6.42
CA LEU A 135 6.05 2.73 -5.52
C LEU A 135 6.07 3.84 -4.45
N TRP A 136 7.23 4.09 -3.86
CA TRP A 136 7.35 4.88 -2.64
C TRP A 136 7.75 6.33 -2.86
N ASN A 137 8.41 6.66 -3.97
CA ASN A 137 8.88 8.04 -4.18
C ASN A 137 7.74 8.94 -4.69
N PRO A 138 7.54 10.11 -4.07
CA PRO A 138 6.68 11.14 -4.63
C PRO A 138 7.14 11.54 -6.04
N ILE A 139 6.17 11.96 -6.85
CA ILE A 139 6.45 12.54 -8.17
C ILE A 139 7.16 13.88 -7.95
N PRO A 140 8.34 14.09 -8.54
CA PRO A 140 9.07 15.34 -8.37
C PRO A 140 8.29 16.55 -8.91
N THR A 141 8.49 17.71 -8.28
CA THR A 141 7.95 18.97 -8.82
C THR A 141 8.56 19.24 -10.19
N GLY A 142 7.72 19.60 -11.16
CA GLY A 142 8.16 19.84 -12.54
C GLY A 142 8.46 18.57 -13.35
N ALA A 143 8.01 17.40 -12.88
CA ALA A 143 8.03 16.16 -13.65
C ALA A 143 7.54 16.38 -15.09
N ARG A 144 8.32 15.89 -16.06
CA ARG A 144 7.99 15.98 -17.48
C ARG A 144 6.77 15.11 -17.79
N LEU A 145 5.94 15.63 -18.69
CA LEU A 145 4.77 14.93 -19.18
C LEU A 145 5.09 14.20 -20.48
N ASP A 146 4.37 13.12 -20.73
CA ASP A 146 4.39 12.43 -22.01
C ASP A 146 3.90 13.39 -23.12
N PRO A 147 4.49 13.39 -24.34
CA PRO A 147 3.97 14.18 -25.46
C PRO A 147 2.49 13.91 -25.80
N GLN A 148 1.98 12.70 -25.54
CA GLN A 148 0.58 12.29 -25.70
C GLN A 148 -0.23 12.40 -24.39
N SER A 149 0.32 13.04 -23.35
CA SER A 149 -0.30 13.13 -22.02
C SER A 149 -1.73 13.63 -22.04
N SER A 150 -2.01 14.70 -22.78
CA SER A 150 -3.37 15.26 -22.88
C SER A 150 -4.35 14.33 -23.58
N ALA A 151 -3.90 13.54 -24.56
CA ALA A 151 -4.75 12.62 -25.31
C ALA A 151 -5.10 11.40 -24.45
N MET A 152 -4.10 10.77 -23.83
CA MET A 152 -4.31 9.64 -22.90
C MET A 152 -5.14 10.06 -21.68
N ALA A 153 -4.86 11.23 -21.09
CA ALA A 153 -5.63 11.74 -19.96
C ALA A 153 -7.09 12.08 -20.35
N GLY A 154 -7.32 12.58 -21.57
CA GLY A 154 -8.66 12.83 -22.08
C GLY A 154 -9.51 11.57 -22.20
N GLU A 155 -8.92 10.47 -22.68
CA GLU A 155 -9.58 9.16 -22.72
C GLU A 155 -9.87 8.63 -21.30
N LEU A 156 -8.87 8.69 -20.42
CA LEU A 156 -8.98 8.26 -19.00
C LEU A 156 -9.99 9.08 -18.19
N ALA A 157 -10.26 10.33 -18.55
CA ALA A 157 -11.20 11.19 -17.84
C ALA A 157 -12.68 10.80 -18.04
N SER A 158 -12.97 9.92 -19.00
CA SER A 158 -14.34 9.47 -19.33
C SER A 158 -14.74 8.19 -18.57
N GLY A 159 -15.99 7.76 -18.70
CA GLY A 159 -16.43 6.45 -18.19
C GLY A 159 -16.36 6.32 -16.66
N ASP A 160 -16.29 5.08 -16.19
CA ASP A 160 -16.40 4.77 -14.76
C ASP A 160 -15.03 4.83 -14.05
N HIS A 161 -14.99 5.56 -12.94
CA HIS A 161 -13.87 5.64 -12.01
C HIS A 161 -14.29 5.05 -10.66
N SER A 162 -13.67 3.94 -10.28
CA SER A 162 -14.09 3.20 -9.10
C SER A 162 -12.92 2.74 -8.24
N LEU A 163 -13.19 2.50 -6.95
CA LEU A 163 -12.35 1.74 -6.05
C LEU A 163 -13.00 0.38 -5.79
N ASN A 164 -12.31 -0.69 -6.14
CA ASN A 164 -12.75 -2.06 -5.88
C ASN A 164 -12.39 -2.46 -4.45
N THR A 165 -13.38 -2.52 -3.56
CA THR A 165 -13.20 -2.91 -2.14
C THR A 165 -13.77 -4.28 -1.80
N GLY A 166 -14.67 -4.80 -2.66
CA GLY A 166 -15.40 -6.06 -2.48
C GLY A 166 -14.90 -7.19 -3.38
N GLU A 167 -15.75 -7.63 -4.32
CA GLU A 167 -15.49 -8.79 -5.21
C GLU A 167 -14.10 -8.77 -5.87
N PHE A 168 -13.64 -7.62 -6.33
CA PHE A 168 -12.36 -7.42 -7.03
C PHE A 168 -11.30 -6.70 -6.17
N GLY A 169 -11.46 -6.74 -4.84
CA GLY A 169 -10.40 -6.36 -3.91
C GLY A 169 -9.29 -7.41 -3.84
N VAL A 170 -8.32 -7.21 -2.94
CA VAL A 170 -7.18 -8.13 -2.74
C VAL A 170 -7.09 -8.57 -1.30
N ALA A 171 -7.04 -9.88 -1.05
CA ALA A 171 -6.69 -10.37 0.29
C ALA A 171 -5.18 -10.21 0.54
N LEU A 172 -4.84 -9.37 1.51
CA LEU A 172 -3.46 -9.17 1.94
C LEU A 172 -3.19 -9.95 3.23
N VAL A 173 -2.09 -10.69 3.26
CA VAL A 173 -1.53 -11.26 4.49
C VAL A 173 -0.20 -10.58 4.77
N ASN A 174 -0.16 -9.80 5.85
CA ASN A 174 1.01 -9.08 6.31
C ASN A 174 1.98 -10.00 7.07
N PRO A 175 3.27 -9.64 7.16
CA PRO A 175 4.27 -10.47 7.83
C PRO A 175 3.95 -10.82 9.30
N ASP A 176 3.30 -9.91 10.03
CA ASP A 176 2.92 -10.09 11.44
C ASP A 176 1.75 -11.07 11.64
N GLN A 177 1.06 -11.46 10.56
CA GLN A 177 0.00 -12.46 10.59
C GLN A 177 0.53 -13.89 10.35
N ILE A 178 1.83 -14.04 10.12
CA ILE A 178 2.50 -15.32 9.89
C ILE A 178 3.34 -15.68 11.11
N SER A 179 3.15 -16.90 11.60
CA SER A 179 3.88 -17.46 12.73
C SER A 179 4.56 -18.77 12.35
N ALA A 180 5.45 -19.28 13.19
CA ALA A 180 6.04 -20.61 13.03
C ALA A 180 4.98 -21.74 13.00
N SER A 181 3.80 -21.51 13.58
CA SER A 181 2.68 -22.46 13.57
C SER A 181 1.74 -22.33 12.37
N THR A 182 1.91 -21.31 11.51
CA THR A 182 1.07 -21.13 10.33
C THR A 182 1.31 -22.29 9.35
N PRO A 183 0.28 -23.10 9.01
CA PRO A 183 0.45 -24.22 8.09
C PRO A 183 0.98 -23.77 6.74
N ARG A 184 1.81 -24.59 6.10
CA ARG A 184 2.40 -24.30 4.79
C ARG A 184 2.12 -25.40 3.80
N SER A 185 1.77 -25.03 2.57
CA SER A 185 1.50 -25.97 1.49
C SER A 185 2.04 -25.47 0.16
N THR A 186 2.28 -26.39 -0.77
CA THR A 186 2.45 -26.02 -2.19
C THR A 186 1.12 -25.53 -2.74
N VAL A 187 1.18 -24.56 -3.65
CA VAL A 187 0.00 -24.06 -4.37
C VAL A 187 0.06 -24.60 -5.80
N PRO A 188 -0.80 -25.58 -6.18
CA PRO A 188 -0.89 -26.00 -7.57
C PRO A 188 -1.44 -24.85 -8.43
N LEU A 189 -0.85 -24.70 -9.61
CA LEU A 189 -1.27 -23.75 -10.63
C LEU A 189 -1.93 -24.52 -11.78
N SER A 190 -3.08 -24.05 -12.26
CA SER A 190 -3.81 -24.71 -13.35
C SER A 190 -3.41 -24.23 -14.74
N GLU A 191 -2.95 -23.00 -14.88
CA GLU A 191 -2.48 -22.47 -16.15
C GLU A 191 -1.09 -22.99 -16.50
N ASN A 192 -0.79 -23.05 -17.79
CA ASN A 192 0.51 -23.50 -18.31
C ASN A 192 1.15 -22.41 -19.18
N TRP A 193 1.30 -21.21 -18.63
CA TRP A 193 1.85 -20.05 -19.33
C TRP A 193 3.38 -19.95 -19.26
N GLY A 194 4.04 -20.98 -18.75
CA GLY A 194 5.49 -21.03 -18.59
C GLY A 194 5.91 -22.07 -17.56
N GLY A 195 7.18 -22.02 -17.14
CA GLY A 195 7.65 -22.80 -16.00
C GLY A 195 6.87 -22.42 -14.73
N ASN A 196 6.68 -23.37 -13.80
CA ASN A 196 5.94 -23.12 -12.57
C ASN A 196 6.67 -22.07 -11.70
N PRO A 197 6.13 -20.84 -11.54
CA PRO A 197 6.78 -19.77 -10.80
C PRO A 197 6.85 -20.03 -9.29
N LEU A 198 6.06 -20.99 -8.77
CA LEU A 198 6.01 -21.37 -7.36
C LEU A 198 6.68 -22.72 -7.10
N ALA A 199 7.48 -23.22 -8.05
CA ALA A 199 8.20 -24.48 -7.88
C ALA A 199 9.09 -24.45 -6.62
N GLY A 200 8.87 -25.40 -5.72
CA GLY A 200 9.61 -25.49 -4.44
C GLY A 200 9.13 -24.55 -3.34
N VAL A 201 8.20 -23.62 -3.61
CA VAL A 201 7.67 -22.67 -2.61
C VAL A 201 6.61 -23.33 -1.73
N LYS A 202 6.74 -23.18 -0.42
CA LYS A 202 5.76 -23.60 0.59
C LYS A 202 5.10 -22.36 1.20
N VAL A 203 3.91 -22.03 0.69
CA VAL A 203 3.16 -20.82 1.02
C VAL A 203 2.48 -20.98 2.38
N PRO A 204 2.65 -20.03 3.31
CA PRO A 204 1.90 -20.03 4.56
C PRO A 204 0.43 -19.69 4.30
N VAL A 205 -0.48 -20.48 4.87
CA VAL A 205 -1.94 -20.31 4.69
C VAL A 205 -2.57 -20.03 6.06
N PRO A 206 -2.80 -18.76 6.42
CA PRO A 206 -3.52 -18.42 7.64
C PRO A 206 -4.94 -18.99 7.62
N ALA A 207 -5.40 -19.54 8.75
CA ALA A 207 -6.71 -20.19 8.84
C ALA A 207 -7.88 -19.22 8.55
N ASN A 208 -7.70 -17.95 8.91
CA ASN A 208 -8.67 -16.88 8.72
C ASN A 208 -8.52 -16.12 7.39
N LEU A 209 -7.71 -16.61 6.43
CA LEU A 209 -7.60 -15.98 5.12
C LEU A 209 -8.98 -15.92 4.44
N LYS A 210 -9.41 -14.71 4.08
CA LYS A 210 -10.67 -14.44 3.38
C LYS A 210 -10.34 -14.04 1.95
N ILE A 211 -10.68 -14.89 1.00
CA ILE A 211 -10.46 -14.62 -0.42
C ILE A 211 -11.63 -13.75 -0.93
N PRO A 212 -11.38 -12.69 -1.73
CA PRO A 212 -12.44 -11.91 -2.36
C PRO A 212 -13.37 -12.83 -3.17
N PRO A 213 -14.69 -12.60 -3.14
CA PRO A 213 -15.66 -13.52 -3.76
C PRO A 213 -15.71 -13.42 -5.30
N GLY A 214 -15.12 -12.39 -5.90
CA GLY A 214 -15.10 -12.18 -7.34
C GLY A 214 -14.24 -13.21 -8.07
N SER A 215 -14.35 -13.24 -9.41
CA SER A 215 -13.68 -14.23 -10.26
C SER A 215 -12.16 -14.25 -10.11
N ASP A 216 -11.56 -13.11 -9.75
CA ASP A 216 -10.11 -12.94 -9.70
C ASP A 216 -9.49 -13.52 -8.43
N GLY A 217 -10.26 -13.59 -7.32
CA GLY A 217 -9.82 -14.19 -6.06
C GLY A 217 -8.38 -13.84 -5.67
N HIS A 218 -7.99 -12.57 -5.78
CA HIS A 218 -6.60 -12.17 -5.56
C HIS A 218 -6.17 -12.35 -4.11
N VAL A 219 -5.03 -13.01 -3.94
CA VAL A 219 -4.39 -13.22 -2.64
C VAL A 219 -2.92 -12.87 -2.76
N ALA A 220 -2.41 -12.05 -1.85
CA ALA A 220 -1.01 -11.71 -1.77
C ALA A 220 -0.50 -11.87 -0.33
N ILE A 221 0.56 -12.66 -0.17
CA ILE A 221 1.05 -13.13 1.13
C ILE A 221 2.51 -12.73 1.27
N ALA A 222 2.78 -11.74 2.14
CA ALA A 222 4.13 -11.29 2.47
C ALA A 222 4.70 -12.17 3.58
N ASP A 223 5.59 -13.09 3.23
CA ASP A 223 6.12 -14.12 4.11
C ASP A 223 7.53 -13.79 4.60
N PRO A 224 7.70 -13.40 5.87
CA PRO A 224 9.00 -13.02 6.41
C PRO A 224 9.92 -14.23 6.63
N THR A 225 9.41 -15.47 6.59
CA THR A 225 10.23 -16.66 6.78
C THR A 225 11.04 -17.00 5.52
N THR A 226 10.45 -16.77 4.35
CA THR A 226 11.07 -17.03 3.04
C THR A 226 11.53 -15.76 2.34
N ASP A 227 11.38 -14.59 3.01
CA ASP A 227 11.68 -13.26 2.47
C ASP A 227 11.04 -13.03 1.09
N THR A 228 9.81 -13.51 0.93
CA THR A 228 9.10 -13.56 -0.35
C THR A 228 7.68 -13.07 -0.19
N VAL A 229 7.18 -12.36 -1.20
CA VAL A 229 5.76 -12.10 -1.40
C VAL A 229 5.24 -13.05 -2.48
N VAL A 230 4.28 -13.88 -2.10
CA VAL A 230 3.58 -14.77 -3.04
C VAL A 230 2.28 -14.09 -3.47
N ASN A 231 2.15 -13.79 -4.76
CA ASN A 231 0.99 -13.14 -5.35
C ASN A 231 0.24 -14.13 -6.24
N LEU A 232 -1.05 -14.33 -6.01
CA LEU A 232 -1.86 -15.36 -6.65
C LEU A 232 -3.08 -14.77 -7.35
N TRP A 233 -3.44 -15.35 -8.49
CA TRP A 233 -4.61 -15.01 -9.30
C TRP A 233 -5.55 -16.22 -9.44
N VAL A 234 -6.86 -15.97 -9.39
CA VAL A 234 -7.96 -16.95 -9.27
C VAL A 234 -7.71 -17.93 -8.14
N THR A 235 -7.42 -17.40 -6.96
CA THR A 235 -7.10 -18.23 -5.79
C THR A 235 -8.35 -18.87 -5.21
N LYS A 236 -8.26 -20.14 -4.83
CA LYS A 236 -9.32 -20.89 -4.14
C LYS A 236 -8.73 -21.68 -2.98
N LYS A 237 -9.54 -21.87 -1.93
CA LYS A 237 -9.20 -22.81 -0.86
C LYS A 237 -9.32 -24.25 -1.36
N THR A 238 -8.36 -25.10 -1.03
CA THR A 238 -8.38 -26.54 -1.32
C THR A 238 -7.94 -27.33 -0.08
N GLY A 239 -8.89 -27.95 0.63
CA GLY A 239 -8.63 -28.54 1.94
C GLY A 239 -8.03 -27.50 2.91
N SER A 240 -6.84 -27.77 3.44
CA SER A 240 -6.09 -26.84 4.29
C SER A 240 -5.13 -25.91 3.53
N GLY A 241 -5.06 -26.01 2.20
CA GLY A 241 -4.14 -25.25 1.35
C GLY A 241 -4.87 -24.31 0.38
N LEU A 242 -4.11 -23.80 -0.59
CA LEU A 242 -4.60 -22.95 -1.68
C LEU A 242 -4.31 -23.61 -3.03
N ALA A 243 -5.13 -23.32 -4.02
CA ALA A 243 -4.86 -23.50 -5.45
C ALA A 243 -5.10 -22.17 -6.16
N ALA A 244 -4.43 -21.94 -7.28
CA ALA A 244 -4.58 -20.72 -8.07
C ALA A 244 -4.53 -21.05 -9.56
N ASN A 245 -5.00 -20.15 -10.42
CA ASN A 245 -4.78 -20.30 -11.86
C ASN A 245 -3.32 -20.02 -12.19
N TRP A 246 -2.81 -18.89 -11.69
CA TRP A 246 -1.43 -18.45 -11.90
C TRP A 246 -0.95 -17.58 -10.72
N GLY A 247 0.31 -17.13 -10.79
CA GLY A 247 0.87 -16.26 -9.78
C GLY A 247 2.36 -16.00 -9.98
N ALA A 248 2.98 -15.42 -8.96
CA ALA A 248 4.42 -15.21 -8.90
C ALA A 248 4.91 -15.19 -7.45
N ALA A 249 6.21 -15.37 -7.28
CA ALA A 249 6.93 -15.16 -6.04
C ALA A 249 7.98 -14.06 -6.28
N THR A 250 7.97 -13.01 -5.47
CA THR A 250 8.91 -11.88 -5.57
C THR A 250 9.60 -11.63 -4.24
N PRO A 251 10.87 -11.18 -4.22
CA PRO A 251 11.55 -10.86 -2.95
C PRO A 251 10.78 -9.80 -2.16
N LEU A 252 10.57 -10.04 -0.86
CA LEU A 252 9.86 -9.11 0.03
C LEU A 252 10.63 -7.80 0.20
N ASP A 253 11.97 -7.84 0.16
CA ASP A 253 12.85 -6.68 0.16
C ASP A 253 13.10 -6.07 -1.25
N GLY A 254 12.44 -6.62 -2.27
CA GLY A 254 12.69 -6.36 -3.69
C GLY A 254 12.12 -5.05 -4.23
N ASP A 255 11.96 -4.96 -5.54
CA ASP A 255 11.35 -3.82 -6.23
C ASP A 255 9.89 -4.06 -6.63
N GLY A 256 9.29 -5.18 -6.20
CA GLY A 256 7.88 -5.51 -6.45
C GLY A 256 7.56 -5.80 -7.92
N ARG A 257 8.55 -6.06 -8.77
CA ARG A 257 8.37 -6.44 -10.17
C ARG A 257 8.46 -7.96 -10.34
N GLU A 258 7.51 -8.54 -11.07
CA GLU A 258 7.39 -9.98 -11.28
C GLU A 258 8.00 -10.35 -12.64
N HIS A 259 9.10 -11.11 -12.59
CA HIS A 259 9.84 -11.56 -13.78
C HIS A 259 9.66 -13.06 -14.08
N ASN A 260 9.19 -13.83 -13.11
CA ASN A 260 8.92 -15.26 -13.24
C ASN A 260 7.48 -15.53 -12.79
N GLY A 261 6.59 -15.75 -13.76
CA GLY A 261 5.15 -15.68 -13.55
C GLY A 261 4.65 -14.24 -13.40
N SER A 262 3.36 -14.09 -13.18
CA SER A 262 2.72 -12.79 -12.93
C SER A 262 1.39 -12.98 -12.20
N SER A 263 1.08 -12.05 -11.30
CA SER A 263 -0.23 -11.93 -10.66
C SER A 263 -1.09 -10.83 -11.28
N THR A 264 -0.52 -10.00 -12.17
CA THR A 264 -1.20 -8.88 -12.83
C THR A 264 -0.85 -8.84 -14.32
N GLY A 265 -1.66 -8.15 -15.13
CA GLY A 265 -1.41 -7.88 -16.55
C GLY A 265 -0.04 -7.25 -16.78
N ALA A 266 0.32 -6.28 -15.94
CA ALA A 266 1.60 -5.56 -16.00
C ALA A 266 2.81 -6.30 -15.40
N GLY A 267 2.60 -7.39 -14.63
CA GLY A 267 3.66 -8.02 -13.86
C GLY A 267 4.18 -7.16 -12.69
N ILE A 268 3.33 -6.29 -12.15
CA ILE A 268 3.55 -5.62 -10.87
C ILE A 268 2.99 -6.54 -9.77
N ALA A 269 3.76 -6.80 -8.71
CA ALA A 269 3.29 -7.64 -7.60
C ALA A 269 1.97 -7.13 -7.03
N ARG A 270 0.95 -8.00 -6.94
CA ARG A 270 -0.38 -7.60 -6.43
C ARG A 270 -0.36 -7.05 -5.00
N TYR A 271 0.65 -7.40 -4.18
CA TYR A 271 0.83 -6.80 -2.85
C TYR A 271 1.27 -5.32 -2.89
N ALA A 272 1.83 -4.85 -4.01
CA ALA A 272 2.23 -3.47 -4.22
C ALA A 272 1.02 -2.62 -4.64
N ALA A 273 1.05 -1.34 -4.27
CA ALA A 273 0.13 -0.32 -4.77
C ALA A 273 -1.39 -0.56 -4.53
N VAL A 274 -1.73 -1.47 -3.61
CA VAL A 274 -3.10 -1.71 -3.12
C VAL A 274 -3.42 -0.73 -2.01
N VAL A 275 -4.56 -0.04 -2.11
CA VAL A 275 -5.07 0.85 -1.06
C VAL A 275 -5.47 0.02 0.17
N ARG A 276 -4.88 0.29 1.33
CA ARG A 276 -5.17 -0.47 2.55
C ARG A 276 -6.29 0.16 3.37
N ALA A 277 -7.05 -0.67 4.08
CA ALA A 277 -8.10 -0.17 4.96
C ALA A 277 -7.53 0.72 6.09
N SER A 278 -6.33 0.40 6.59
CA SER A 278 -5.63 1.20 7.59
C SER A 278 -5.18 2.57 7.08
N GLU A 279 -4.81 2.69 5.80
CA GLU A 279 -4.40 3.95 5.17
C GLU A 279 -5.59 4.88 4.98
N ILE A 280 -6.74 4.33 4.57
CA ILE A 280 -8.00 5.07 4.50
C ILE A 280 -8.44 5.53 5.89
N ALA A 281 -8.34 4.68 6.92
CA ALA A 281 -8.63 5.09 8.30
C ALA A 281 -7.69 6.21 8.80
N ALA A 282 -6.43 6.22 8.37
CA ALA A 282 -5.46 7.26 8.66
C ALA A 282 -5.62 8.52 7.79
N GLY A 283 -6.44 8.46 6.72
CA GLY A 283 -6.60 9.53 5.74
C GLY A 283 -5.36 9.80 4.89
N THR A 284 -4.38 8.89 4.87
CA THR A 284 -3.10 9.05 4.15
C THR A 284 -2.69 7.72 3.52
N ILE A 285 -2.44 7.73 2.20
CA ILE A 285 -1.92 6.59 1.45
C ILE A 285 -0.49 6.96 0.98
N PRO A 286 0.57 6.41 1.59
CA PRO A 286 1.95 6.86 1.40
C PRO A 286 2.68 6.17 0.23
N HIS A 287 1.96 5.81 -0.84
CA HIS A 287 2.52 5.14 -2.00
C HIS A 287 1.71 5.40 -3.28
N ALA A 288 2.29 5.06 -4.42
CA ALA A 288 1.62 5.10 -5.72
C ALA A 288 0.48 4.07 -5.77
N LEU A 289 -0.61 4.41 -6.46
CA LEU A 289 -1.76 3.52 -6.59
C LEU A 289 -1.63 2.61 -7.81
N PHE A 290 -2.44 1.56 -7.85
CA PHE A 290 -2.62 0.68 -9.00
C PHE A 290 -4.03 0.87 -9.55
N PHE A 291 -4.18 0.86 -10.88
CA PHE A 291 -5.50 0.74 -11.49
C PHE A 291 -5.48 -0.16 -12.74
N SER A 292 -6.60 -0.83 -12.98
CA SER A 292 -6.89 -1.49 -14.26
C SER A 292 -7.70 -0.57 -15.17
N THR A 293 -7.59 -0.74 -16.48
CA THR A 293 -8.32 0.06 -17.47
C THR A 293 -8.73 -0.74 -18.69
N ASN A 294 -9.83 -0.37 -19.34
CA ASN A 294 -10.33 -1.00 -20.57
C ASN A 294 -9.64 -0.51 -21.86
N MET A 295 -8.65 0.37 -21.72
CA MET A 295 -7.92 1.01 -22.83
C MET A 295 -6.41 0.80 -22.73
N VAL A 296 -5.97 -0.36 -22.22
CA VAL A 296 -4.54 -0.69 -22.19
C VAL A 296 -4.01 -0.81 -23.62
N LYS A 297 -2.91 -0.12 -23.91
CA LYS A 297 -2.23 -0.13 -25.21
C LYS A 297 -1.56 -1.49 -25.46
N PRO A 298 -1.93 -2.21 -26.54
CA PRO A 298 -1.33 -3.51 -26.83
C PRO A 298 0.16 -3.39 -27.17
N GLY A 299 0.96 -4.28 -26.59
CA GLY A 299 2.36 -4.49 -26.98
C GLY A 299 3.35 -3.39 -26.55
N GLU A 300 2.92 -2.37 -25.80
CA GLU A 300 3.81 -1.37 -25.20
C GLU A 300 3.81 -1.51 -23.68
N VAL A 301 5.01 -1.59 -23.11
CA VAL A 301 5.26 -1.73 -21.67
C VAL A 301 6.16 -0.58 -21.22
N ARG A 302 5.89 -0.01 -20.06
CA ARG A 302 6.76 1.00 -19.41
C ARG A 302 7.14 0.53 -18.03
N TYR A 303 8.33 0.91 -17.57
CA TYR A 303 8.72 0.65 -16.18
C TYR A 303 7.69 1.28 -15.21
N PRO A 304 7.24 0.56 -14.16
CA PRO A 304 7.80 -0.69 -13.62
C PRO A 304 7.24 -1.99 -14.20
N ALA A 305 6.27 -1.93 -15.13
CA ALA A 305 5.70 -3.13 -15.73
C ALA A 305 6.79 -3.98 -16.42
N THR A 306 6.62 -5.30 -16.38
CA THR A 306 7.54 -6.29 -16.97
C THR A 306 6.93 -6.98 -18.19
N LYS A 307 5.60 -6.90 -18.34
CA LYS A 307 4.84 -7.44 -19.45
C LYS A 307 3.55 -6.63 -19.65
N THR A 308 2.78 -7.01 -20.66
CA THR A 308 1.42 -6.50 -20.86
C THR A 308 0.46 -7.58 -21.32
N ASP A 309 -0.82 -7.48 -20.94
CA ASP A 309 -1.94 -8.25 -21.51
C ASP A 309 -2.95 -7.36 -22.26
N GLY A 310 -2.57 -6.10 -22.49
CA GLY A 310 -3.43 -5.08 -23.05
C GLY A 310 -4.00 -5.41 -24.42
N SER A 311 -5.29 -5.10 -24.59
CA SER A 311 -6.03 -5.36 -25.83
C SER A 311 -6.78 -4.14 -26.37
N ASN A 312 -6.75 -3.00 -25.66
CA ASN A 312 -7.57 -1.82 -25.93
C ASN A 312 -9.06 -2.18 -26.14
N MET A 313 -9.67 -2.85 -25.16
CA MET A 313 -11.03 -3.39 -25.23
C MET A 313 -12.09 -2.35 -25.63
N ASP A 314 -11.90 -1.11 -25.23
CA ASP A 314 -12.78 0.02 -25.53
C ASP A 314 -12.60 0.58 -26.96
N GLY A 315 -11.48 0.28 -27.62
CA GLY A 315 -11.13 0.87 -28.91
C GLY A 315 -10.77 2.36 -28.81
N ALA A 316 -10.20 2.79 -27.69
CA ALA A 316 -9.80 4.19 -27.47
C ALA A 316 -8.82 4.66 -28.55
N GLY A 317 -8.92 5.94 -28.94
CA GLY A 317 -8.06 6.54 -29.96
C GLY A 317 -6.65 6.82 -29.44
N SER A 318 -6.50 6.97 -28.12
CA SER A 318 -5.21 7.12 -27.43
C SER A 318 -5.10 6.17 -26.23
N PRO A 319 -4.93 4.85 -26.47
CA PRO A 319 -4.78 3.87 -25.39
C PRO A 319 -3.49 4.09 -24.60
N ILE A 320 -3.48 3.70 -23.33
CA ILE A 320 -2.37 3.94 -22.39
C ILE A 320 -1.61 2.64 -22.09
N PRO A 321 -0.27 2.61 -22.14
CA PRO A 321 0.48 1.38 -21.89
C PRO A 321 0.51 1.02 -20.41
N GLU A 322 0.61 -0.28 -20.12
CA GLU A 322 0.87 -0.76 -18.77
C GLU A 322 2.22 -0.24 -18.25
N GLY A 323 2.23 0.12 -16.97
CA GLY A 323 3.32 0.81 -16.29
C GLY A 323 3.42 2.31 -16.57
N ALA A 324 2.55 2.90 -17.39
CA ALA A 324 2.43 4.36 -17.44
C ALA A 324 1.98 4.91 -16.08
N ARG A 325 2.60 6.01 -15.64
CA ARG A 325 2.27 6.70 -14.38
C ARG A 325 1.38 7.91 -14.67
N VAL A 326 0.17 7.91 -14.11
CA VAL A 326 -0.78 9.03 -14.16
C VAL A 326 -0.74 9.80 -12.85
N GLN A 327 -1.05 11.10 -12.90
CA GLN A 327 -1.07 11.99 -11.75
C GLN A 327 -2.30 12.88 -11.84
N LEU A 328 -2.96 13.12 -10.70
CA LEU A 328 -3.94 14.19 -10.58
C LEU A 328 -3.19 15.52 -10.48
N ASP A 329 -3.64 16.57 -11.18
CA ASP A 329 -3.01 17.90 -11.12
C ASP A 329 -2.74 18.33 -9.66
N PRO A 330 -1.46 18.49 -9.26
CA PRO A 330 -1.08 18.78 -7.87
C PRO A 330 -1.44 20.21 -7.45
N SER A 331 -1.89 21.06 -8.37
CA SER A 331 -2.36 22.41 -8.04
C SER A 331 -3.80 22.45 -7.51
N ILE A 332 -4.55 21.34 -7.60
CA ILE A 332 -5.92 21.26 -7.12
C ILE A 332 -5.94 21.22 -5.60
N ASP A 333 -6.71 22.12 -4.99
CA ASP A 333 -7.01 22.06 -3.57
C ASP A 333 -8.11 21.02 -3.30
N VAL A 334 -7.66 19.78 -3.05
CA VAL A 334 -8.53 18.63 -2.77
C VAL A 334 -9.47 18.87 -1.57
N ASP A 335 -9.04 19.67 -0.58
CA ASP A 335 -9.83 19.87 0.63
C ASP A 335 -11.07 20.74 0.41
N THR A 336 -11.08 21.49 -0.69
CA THR A 336 -12.17 22.41 -1.06
C THR A 336 -13.17 21.83 -2.06
N ILE A 337 -12.93 20.61 -2.56
CA ILE A 337 -13.85 19.96 -3.52
C ILE A 337 -15.21 19.73 -2.84
N PRO A 338 -16.31 20.27 -3.41
CA PRO A 338 -17.64 20.08 -2.82
C PRO A 338 -18.03 18.60 -2.76
N GLY A 339 -18.53 18.14 -1.62
CA GLY A 339 -19.06 16.79 -1.45
C GLY A 339 -18.03 15.67 -1.29
N ILE A 340 -16.73 15.96 -1.50
CA ILE A 340 -15.69 14.95 -1.44
C ILE A 340 -15.63 14.27 -0.06
N SER A 341 -15.69 12.94 -0.06
CA SER A 341 -15.55 12.14 1.16
C SER A 341 -14.11 12.13 1.68
N SER A 342 -13.89 11.79 2.95
CA SER A 342 -12.53 11.71 3.50
C SER A 342 -11.70 10.61 2.81
N GLY A 343 -12.35 9.54 2.35
CA GLY A 343 -11.71 8.47 1.56
C GLY A 343 -11.29 8.94 0.18
N GLU A 344 -12.18 9.64 -0.56
CA GLU A 344 -11.83 10.25 -1.84
C GLU A 344 -10.70 11.28 -1.69
N LYS A 345 -10.68 12.06 -0.59
CA LYS A 345 -9.57 12.98 -0.29
C LYS A 345 -8.24 12.24 -0.17
N ALA A 346 -8.21 11.12 0.56
CA ALA A 346 -6.99 10.32 0.72
C ALA A 346 -6.49 9.79 -0.65
N ILE A 347 -7.40 9.29 -1.48
CA ILE A 347 -7.09 8.78 -2.83
C ILE A 347 -6.60 9.92 -3.74
N ALA A 348 -7.29 11.06 -3.77
CA ALA A 348 -6.92 12.21 -4.59
C ALA A 348 -5.55 12.79 -4.19
N LYS A 349 -5.26 12.90 -2.89
CA LYS A 349 -3.94 13.34 -2.39
C LYS A 349 -2.83 12.35 -2.75
N ALA A 350 -3.12 11.05 -2.72
CA ALA A 350 -2.18 10.02 -3.18
C ALA A 350 -1.93 10.12 -4.70
N LEU A 351 -2.99 10.32 -5.49
CA LEU A 351 -2.89 10.57 -6.93
C LEU A 351 -2.09 11.84 -7.26
N GLN A 352 -2.16 12.88 -6.44
CA GLN A 352 -1.33 14.07 -6.60
C GLN A 352 0.13 13.81 -6.22
N THR A 353 0.38 13.11 -5.11
CA THR A 353 1.72 12.97 -4.54
C THR A 353 2.52 11.86 -5.19
N TYR A 354 1.91 10.69 -5.35
CA TYR A 354 2.55 9.47 -5.84
C TYR A 354 1.97 8.99 -7.17
N GLY A 355 0.82 9.50 -7.61
CA GLY A 355 0.19 9.05 -8.84
C GLY A 355 -0.29 7.61 -8.80
N ALA A 356 -0.64 7.07 -9.96
CA ALA A 356 -1.07 5.69 -10.13
C ALA A 356 -0.48 5.05 -11.39
N TYR A 357 -0.25 3.75 -11.33
CA TYR A 357 0.27 2.96 -12.45
C TYR A 357 -0.85 2.14 -13.09
N VAL A 358 -0.86 2.15 -14.42
CA VAL A 358 -1.66 1.20 -15.21
C VAL A 358 -1.08 -0.20 -14.98
N GLY A 359 -1.89 -1.09 -14.41
CA GLY A 359 -1.38 -2.39 -13.95
C GLY A 359 -2.11 -3.62 -14.46
N ASP A 360 -3.26 -3.42 -15.09
CA ASP A 360 -4.09 -4.49 -15.66
C ASP A 360 -4.97 -3.99 -16.80
N ASN A 361 -5.29 -4.88 -17.73
CA ASN A 361 -6.44 -4.72 -18.62
C ASN A 361 -7.74 -5.11 -17.88
N GLY A 362 -8.69 -4.18 -17.75
CA GLY A 362 -9.91 -4.35 -16.93
C GLY A 362 -11.15 -3.70 -17.56
N GLY A 363 -12.34 -3.95 -17.01
CA GLY A 363 -13.60 -3.53 -17.65
C GLY A 363 -13.98 -2.04 -17.49
N ALA A 364 -13.51 -1.37 -16.44
CA ALA A 364 -13.79 0.06 -16.18
C ALA A 364 -12.79 0.98 -16.88
N ARG A 365 -13.08 2.29 -16.94
CA ARG A 365 -12.08 3.25 -17.42
C ARG A 365 -10.91 3.32 -16.44
N MET A 366 -11.20 3.45 -15.14
CA MET A 366 -10.20 3.34 -14.08
C MET A 366 -10.80 2.62 -12.88
N ALA A 367 -10.38 1.39 -12.64
CA ALA A 367 -10.69 0.68 -11.39
C ALA A 367 -9.44 0.58 -10.53
N PHE A 368 -9.40 1.36 -9.46
CA PHE A 368 -8.38 1.30 -8.42
C PHE A 368 -8.63 0.10 -7.51
N ILE A 369 -7.56 -0.46 -6.96
CA ILE A 369 -7.64 -1.73 -6.21
C ILE A 369 -7.39 -1.49 -4.74
N ALA A 370 -8.31 -1.99 -3.89
CA ALA A 370 -8.20 -1.92 -2.44
C ALA A 370 -8.02 -3.30 -1.80
N GLU A 371 -7.52 -3.29 -0.57
CA GLU A 371 -7.51 -4.46 0.31
C GLU A 371 -8.95 -4.92 0.55
N TYR A 372 -9.21 -6.20 0.31
CA TYR A 372 -10.46 -6.85 0.71
C TYR A 372 -10.46 -7.04 2.23
N ALA A 373 -11.10 -6.10 2.92
CA ALA A 373 -11.14 -6.03 4.38
C ALA A 373 -12.58 -6.13 4.91
N PRO A 374 -13.27 -7.27 4.74
CA PRO A 374 -14.71 -7.40 5.09
C PRO A 374 -14.99 -7.29 6.59
N ASP A 375 -13.96 -7.39 7.44
CA ASP A 375 -14.08 -7.20 8.89
C ASP A 375 -13.78 -5.75 9.34
N SER A 376 -13.43 -4.87 8.41
CA SER A 376 -13.14 -3.46 8.68
C SER A 376 -14.30 -2.58 8.25
N ASN A 377 -14.60 -1.55 9.04
CA ASN A 377 -15.53 -0.50 8.65
C ASN A 377 -14.81 0.76 8.10
N ALA A 378 -13.48 0.73 7.93
CA ALA A 378 -12.67 1.89 7.56
C ALA A 378 -13.14 2.56 6.26
N TYR A 379 -13.42 1.78 5.21
CA TYR A 379 -13.92 2.31 3.95
C TYR A 379 -15.28 3.01 4.14
N SER A 380 -16.24 2.33 4.77
CA SER A 380 -17.58 2.89 5.00
C SER A 380 -17.57 4.16 5.87
N GLN A 381 -16.73 4.20 6.91
CA GLN A 381 -16.54 5.38 7.77
C GLN A 381 -15.91 6.54 7.00
N ALA A 382 -15.11 6.25 5.97
CA ALA A 382 -14.49 7.24 5.11
C ALA A 382 -15.37 7.65 3.91
N GLY A 383 -16.63 7.19 3.85
CA GLY A 383 -17.56 7.46 2.74
C GLY A 383 -17.37 6.58 1.51
N LEU A 384 -16.56 5.52 1.61
CA LEU A 384 -16.29 4.56 0.54
C LEU A 384 -17.07 3.26 0.79
N SER A 385 -18.35 3.22 0.41
CA SER A 385 -19.22 2.06 0.69
C SER A 385 -19.62 1.32 -0.59
N GLY A 386 -19.59 -0.01 -0.55
CA GLY A 386 -19.97 -0.88 -1.67
C GLY A 386 -18.78 -1.56 -2.33
N ASP A 387 -19.05 -2.51 -3.23
CA ASP A 387 -18.01 -3.35 -3.84
C ASP A 387 -17.19 -2.58 -4.89
N PHE A 388 -17.88 -1.75 -5.69
CA PHE A 388 -17.34 -0.84 -6.69
C PHE A 388 -17.70 0.59 -6.28
N VAL A 389 -16.84 1.22 -5.50
CA VAL A 389 -17.12 2.55 -4.95
C VAL A 389 -16.84 3.60 -6.02
N ALA A 390 -17.86 4.34 -6.46
CA ALA A 390 -17.68 5.46 -7.38
C ALA A 390 -16.84 6.57 -6.74
N LEU A 391 -15.92 7.14 -7.50
CA LEU A 391 -15.00 8.20 -7.07
C LEU A 391 -15.36 9.53 -7.77
N ASP A 392 -16.63 9.89 -7.71
CA ASP A 392 -17.26 10.92 -8.55
C ASP A 392 -16.79 12.35 -8.25
N HIS A 393 -16.27 12.62 -7.06
CA HIS A 393 -15.81 13.97 -6.70
C HIS A 393 -14.37 14.25 -7.16
N ILE A 394 -13.60 13.23 -7.53
CA ILE A 394 -12.23 13.42 -8.04
C ILE A 394 -12.30 14.03 -9.45
N PRO A 395 -11.59 15.14 -9.73
CA PRO A 395 -11.71 15.83 -11.00
C PRO A 395 -10.88 15.14 -12.10
N TRP A 396 -11.38 14.03 -12.63
CA TRP A 396 -10.70 13.17 -13.61
C TRP A 396 -10.26 13.89 -14.89
N ALA A 397 -10.96 14.96 -15.28
CA ALA A 397 -10.54 15.85 -16.38
C ALA A 397 -9.22 16.61 -16.13
N LYS A 398 -8.64 16.48 -14.93
CA LYS A 398 -7.37 17.09 -14.51
C LYS A 398 -6.26 16.06 -14.31
N LEU A 399 -6.38 14.91 -14.96
CA LEU A 399 -5.29 13.94 -15.04
C LEU A 399 -4.19 14.42 -15.98
N ARG A 400 -2.97 13.95 -15.71
CA ARG A 400 -1.81 14.05 -16.60
C ARG A 400 -1.01 12.76 -16.55
N VAL A 401 -0.47 12.35 -17.70
CA VAL A 401 0.44 11.20 -17.81
C VAL A 401 1.89 11.70 -17.84
N LEU A 402 2.74 11.11 -17.00
CA LEU A 402 4.18 11.43 -16.94
C LEU A 402 4.93 10.82 -18.12
N SER A 403 6.07 11.42 -18.51
CA SER A 403 6.91 10.92 -19.60
C SER A 403 7.49 9.54 -19.31
N ASP A 404 7.83 9.29 -18.05
CA ASP A 404 8.26 8.01 -17.50
C ASP A 404 7.86 7.94 -16.02
N TRP A 405 8.24 6.86 -15.35
CA TRP A 405 7.95 6.61 -13.94
C TRP A 405 8.41 7.72 -12.98
N SER A 406 9.44 8.49 -13.33
CA SER A 406 10.04 9.56 -12.53
C SER A 406 9.77 10.97 -13.07
N GLY A 407 9.07 11.08 -14.20
CA GLY A 407 8.92 12.33 -14.95
C GLY A 407 10.23 12.84 -15.57
N GLY A 408 11.11 11.94 -16.00
CA GLY A 408 12.38 12.27 -16.66
C GLY A 408 13.46 12.77 -15.70
N THR A 409 13.31 12.53 -14.40
CA THR A 409 14.27 12.98 -13.38
C THR A 409 15.26 11.90 -12.97
N GLN A 410 14.93 10.64 -13.24
CA GLN A 410 15.76 9.49 -12.93
C GLN A 410 15.81 8.55 -14.13
N THR A 411 16.96 7.91 -14.32
CA THR A 411 17.08 6.83 -15.30
C THR A 411 16.27 5.64 -14.81
N THR A 412 15.53 5.00 -15.71
CA THR A 412 14.90 3.70 -15.44
C THR A 412 15.95 2.73 -14.91
N PRO A 413 15.73 2.09 -13.74
CA PRO A 413 16.64 1.09 -13.24
C PRO A 413 16.84 -0.02 -14.26
N THR A 414 18.09 -0.28 -14.61
CA THR A 414 18.45 -1.46 -15.40
C THR A 414 18.33 -2.67 -14.49
N GLY A 415 17.17 -3.33 -14.51
CA GLY A 415 17.10 -4.73 -14.10
C GLY A 415 17.93 -5.58 -15.08
N THR A 416 18.30 -6.80 -14.71
CA THR A 416 18.96 -7.77 -15.59
C THR A 416 18.04 -8.22 -16.73
N ASP A 417 17.64 -7.29 -17.61
CA ASP A 417 16.89 -7.53 -18.84
C ASP A 417 17.85 -8.13 -19.87
N THR A 418 18.18 -9.41 -19.71
CA THR A 418 18.74 -10.21 -20.80
C THR A 418 17.61 -10.99 -21.48
N THR A 419 16.68 -10.28 -22.09
CA THR A 419 15.92 -10.76 -23.26
C THR A 419 15.50 -9.54 -24.09
N ASP A 420 16.47 -8.98 -24.80
CA ASP A 420 16.20 -8.18 -26.00
C ASP A 420 15.62 -9.12 -27.07
N PRO A 421 14.41 -8.86 -27.62
CA PRO A 421 13.87 -9.65 -28.72
C PRO A 421 14.41 -9.22 -30.09
N SER A 422 15.52 -8.48 -30.16
CA SER A 422 16.17 -8.10 -31.42
C SER A 422 17.61 -8.60 -31.52
N THR A 423 17.79 -9.80 -32.08
CA THR A 423 18.83 -10.17 -33.06
C THR A 423 18.94 -11.69 -33.21
N SER A 424 18.03 -12.27 -33.99
CA SER A 424 18.29 -13.53 -34.66
C SER A 424 19.02 -13.25 -35.98
N SER A 425 20.34 -13.35 -36.00
CA SER A 425 21.10 -13.73 -37.19
C SER A 425 22.58 -13.95 -36.89
N ASP A 426 23.02 -15.13 -37.30
CA ASP A 426 24.38 -15.55 -37.67
C ASP A 426 25.33 -16.16 -36.63
N ALA A 427 25.74 -17.37 -37.02
CA ALA A 427 26.74 -18.23 -36.45
C ALA A 427 28.16 -17.72 -36.72
N GLY A 428 29.08 -18.00 -35.79
CA GLY A 428 30.52 -17.83 -36.00
C GLY A 428 31.34 -18.37 -34.83
N SER A 429 32.00 -19.50 -35.06
CA SER A 429 32.87 -20.25 -34.14
C SER A 429 33.97 -19.41 -33.46
N GLY A 430 34.30 -19.75 -32.20
CA GLY A 430 35.50 -19.26 -31.53
C GLY A 430 35.76 -19.96 -30.19
N SER A 431 36.58 -21.00 -30.22
CA SER A 431 37.08 -21.72 -29.03
C SER A 431 37.96 -20.84 -28.16
N GLY A 432 37.79 -20.89 -26.83
CA GLY A 432 38.69 -20.26 -25.87
C GLY A 432 38.44 -20.75 -24.46
N ALA A 433 39.27 -21.69 -24.00
CA ALA A 433 39.29 -22.19 -22.62
C ALA A 433 40.03 -21.23 -21.68
N GLY A 434 39.56 -21.12 -20.43
CA GLY A 434 40.29 -20.46 -19.34
C GLY A 434 39.36 -20.15 -18.16
N GLY A 435 39.33 -21.04 -17.17
CA GLY A 435 38.57 -20.86 -15.93
C GLY A 435 39.35 -20.10 -14.86
N VAL A 436 38.63 -19.43 -13.95
CA VAL A 436 38.95 -19.24 -12.52
C VAL A 436 37.62 -19.09 -11.75
N GLU A 437 37.57 -19.71 -10.58
CA GLU A 437 36.48 -19.88 -9.60
C GLU A 437 35.89 -18.61 -8.94
N PRO A 438 34.75 -18.74 -8.21
CA PRO A 438 33.99 -17.62 -7.64
C PRO A 438 34.37 -17.31 -6.19
N SER A 439 34.36 -16.03 -5.80
CA SER A 439 34.39 -15.63 -4.38
C SER A 439 32.98 -15.26 -3.90
N ALA A 440 32.39 -16.15 -3.10
CA ALA A 440 31.25 -15.86 -2.24
C ALA A 440 31.73 -15.07 -1.00
N ALA A 441 31.00 -14.02 -0.62
CA ALA A 441 31.18 -13.32 0.65
C ALA A 441 29.94 -13.52 1.53
N THR A 442 30.03 -14.52 2.40
CA THR A 442 29.21 -14.68 3.62
C THR A 442 29.61 -13.64 4.67
N CYS A 443 28.64 -13.00 5.31
CA CYS A 443 28.83 -12.41 6.65
C CYS A 443 28.12 -13.29 7.68
N GLY A 444 28.91 -14.06 8.40
CA GLY A 444 28.47 -14.98 9.44
C GLY A 444 28.30 -14.31 10.80
N ASN A 445 27.39 -14.91 11.58
CA ASN A 445 27.21 -14.74 13.02
C ASN A 445 28.52 -14.95 13.80
N GLY A 446 28.74 -14.11 14.81
CA GLY A 446 29.65 -14.36 15.92
C GLY A 446 28.86 -14.44 17.24
N GLN A 447 28.96 -15.60 17.90
CA GLN A 447 28.32 -15.95 19.17
C GLN A 447 28.98 -15.29 20.40
N ARG A 448 28.19 -15.04 21.45
CA ARG A 448 28.25 -15.80 22.72
C ARG A 448 26.85 -15.91 23.32
#